data_AF-A0A8T7B8Q5-F1
#
_entry.id   AF-A0A8T7B8Q5-F1
#
_cell.length_a   1.000
_cell.length_b   1.000
_cell.length_c   1.000
_cell.angle_alpha   90.00
_cell.angle_beta   90.00
_cell.angle_gamma   90.00
#
_symmetry.space_group_name_H-M   'P 1'
#
loop_
_entity.id
_entity.type
_entity.pdbx_description
1 polymer ?
#
loop_
_entity_poly.entity_id
_entity_poly.type
_entity_poly.pdbx_seq_one_letter_code
_entity_poly.pdbx_strand_id
1 'polypeptide(L)'
;SARIYQLKGDTAAAIESAQRSLDAFASSVHSIETAAHQVLIRNMLGQLHMDNGDLEAAEQVLEEVLRIFPGHPTTNVLLAEIAIRRNNFTRAENHLDVSLGAWQNAPASYTEARRARALVNRLESG
;
A
#
# COMPACT_ATOMS: atom_id res chain seq x y z
N SER A 1 -13.89 23.08 -9.06
CA SER A 1 -12.54 23.07 -9.68
C SER A 1 -11.41 23.37 -8.69
N ALA A 2 -11.45 24.46 -7.90
CA ALA A 2 -10.36 24.81 -6.97
C ALA A 2 -9.98 23.71 -5.95
N ARG A 3 -10.97 23.04 -5.32
CA ARG A 3 -10.72 21.96 -4.36
C ARG A 3 -9.98 20.74 -4.96
N ILE A 4 -10.26 20.39 -6.22
CA ILE A 4 -9.59 19.26 -6.89
C ILE A 4 -8.14 19.61 -7.21
N TYR A 5 -7.86 20.84 -7.67
CA TYR A 5 -6.49 21.29 -7.92
C TYR A 5 -5.69 21.42 -6.63
N GLN A 6 -6.30 21.90 -5.55
CA GLN A 6 -5.67 21.95 -4.24
C GLN A 6 -5.35 20.56 -3.72
N LEU A 7 -6.30 19.61 -3.76
CA LEU A 7 -6.05 18.21 -3.38
C LEU A 7 -4.93 17.58 -4.20
N LYS A 8 -4.90 17.81 -5.52
CA LYS A 8 -3.80 17.33 -6.37
C LYS A 8 -2.45 17.95 -6.01
N GLY A 9 -2.42 19.24 -5.68
CA GLY A 9 -1.21 19.92 -5.21
C GLY A 9 -0.73 19.37 -3.87
N ASP A 10 -1.65 19.14 -2.94
CA ASP A 10 -1.36 18.56 -1.61
C ASP A 10 -0.80 17.14 -1.75
N THR A 11 -1.39 16.30 -2.62
CA THR A 11 -0.88 14.95 -2.89
C THR A 11 0.49 14.97 -3.56
N ALA A 12 0.73 15.87 -4.52
CA ALA A 12 2.03 15.98 -5.18
C ALA A 12 3.15 16.37 -4.19
N ALA A 13 2.89 17.34 -3.32
CA ALA A 13 3.84 17.74 -2.27
C ALA A 13 4.09 16.60 -1.27
N ALA A 14 3.06 15.83 -0.92
CA ALA A 14 3.19 14.67 -0.05
C ALA A 14 4.05 13.56 -0.69
N ILE A 15 3.85 13.28 -1.98
CA ILE A 15 4.66 12.32 -2.76
C ILE A 15 6.13 12.75 -2.74
N GLU A 16 6.41 14.01 -3.05
CA GLU A 16 7.79 14.54 -3.06
C GLU A 16 8.44 14.44 -1.68
N SER A 17 7.70 14.76 -0.61
CA SER A 17 8.20 14.65 0.76
C SER A 17 8.51 13.20 1.15
N ALA A 18 7.66 12.24 0.74
CA ALA A 18 7.90 10.82 1.00
C ALA A 18 9.13 10.31 0.22
N GLN A 19 9.31 10.72 -1.03
CA GLN A 19 10.47 10.39 -1.84
C GLN A 19 11.78 10.87 -1.18
N ARG A 20 11.82 12.14 -0.76
CA ARG A 20 12.98 12.71 -0.05
C ARG A 20 13.30 11.97 1.24
N SER A 21 12.27 11.51 1.95
CA SER A 21 12.47 10.71 3.17
C SER A 21 13.09 9.35 2.85
N LEU A 22 12.65 8.67 1.77
CA LEU A 22 13.26 7.42 1.33
C LEU A 22 14.73 7.58 0.94
N ASP A 23 15.08 8.65 0.22
CA ASP A 23 16.46 8.92 -0.18
C ASP A 23 17.39 9.13 1.02
N ALA A 24 16.89 9.81 2.06
CA ALA A 24 17.61 9.98 3.31
C ALA A 24 17.84 8.66 4.05
N PHE A 25 16.85 7.76 4.05
CA PHE A 25 17.00 6.43 4.64
C PHE A 25 17.90 5.51 3.81
N ALA A 26 17.86 5.58 2.48
CA ALA A 26 18.72 4.80 1.60
C ALA A 26 20.20 5.16 1.77
N SER A 27 20.48 6.42 2.11
CA SER A 27 21.83 6.91 2.40
C SER A 27 22.33 6.57 3.80
N SER A 28 21.47 6.01 4.67
CA SER A 28 21.79 5.69 6.07
C SER A 28 22.21 4.21 6.21
N VAL A 29 23.32 3.94 6.90
CA VAL A 29 23.94 2.61 6.93
C VAL A 29 23.23 1.67 7.93
N HIS A 30 22.46 0.73 7.38
CA HIS A 30 22.03 -0.58 7.91
C HIS A 30 21.61 -0.70 9.40
N SER A 31 20.30 -0.57 9.65
CA SER A 31 19.65 -1.18 10.83
C SER A 31 18.26 -1.71 10.48
N ILE A 32 17.76 -2.70 11.23
CA ILE A 32 16.38 -3.23 11.04
C ILE A 32 15.34 -2.11 11.15
N GLU A 33 15.60 -1.09 11.99
CA GLU A 33 14.76 0.10 12.13
C GLU A 33 14.65 0.89 10.82
N THR A 34 15.75 1.02 10.05
CA THR A 34 15.70 1.67 8.72
C THR A 34 14.87 0.89 7.71
N ALA A 35 14.88 -0.45 7.77
CA ALA A 35 14.06 -1.27 6.89
C ALA A 35 12.57 -1.11 7.21
N ALA A 36 12.20 -1.09 8.49
CA ALA A 36 10.81 -0.86 8.91
C ALA A 36 10.30 0.53 8.50
N HIS A 37 11.11 1.59 8.67
CA HIS A 37 10.74 2.93 8.21
C HIS A 37 10.59 3.00 6.69
N GLN A 38 11.48 2.37 5.95
CA GLN A 38 11.37 2.29 4.49
C GLN A 38 10.09 1.57 4.04
N VAL A 39 9.69 0.49 4.71
CA VAL A 39 8.41 -0.19 4.45
C VAL A 39 7.23 0.74 4.68
N LEU A 40 7.21 1.44 5.82
CA LEU A 40 6.14 2.37 6.15
C LEU A 40 6.02 3.47 5.09
N ILE A 41 7.14 4.10 4.73
CA ILE A 41 7.15 5.21 3.77
C ILE A 41 6.77 4.73 2.38
N ARG A 42 7.25 3.56 1.93
CA ARG A 42 6.85 2.99 0.63
C ARG A 42 5.36 2.65 0.59
N ASN A 43 4.78 2.14 1.67
CA ASN A 43 3.33 1.92 1.74
C ASN A 43 2.55 3.23 1.67
N MET A 44 3.00 4.27 2.38
CA MET A 44 2.40 5.60 2.30
C MET A 44 2.52 6.19 0.89
N LEU A 45 3.70 6.10 0.27
CA LEU A 45 3.94 6.57 -1.08
C LEU A 45 3.07 5.83 -2.11
N GLY A 46 2.95 4.50 -1.98
CA GLY A 46 2.02 3.70 -2.79
C GLY A 46 0.58 4.18 -2.66
N GLN A 47 0.08 4.40 -1.44
CA GLN A 47 -1.26 4.94 -1.21
C GLN A 47 -1.44 6.35 -1.81
N LEU A 48 -0.45 7.23 -1.68
CA LEU A 48 -0.49 8.57 -2.29
C LEU A 48 -0.56 8.51 -3.82
N HIS A 49 0.21 7.63 -4.45
CA HIS A 49 0.12 7.38 -5.89
C HIS A 49 -1.26 6.84 -6.29
N MET A 50 -1.83 5.92 -5.51
CA MET A 50 -3.21 5.43 -5.73
C MET A 50 -4.25 6.55 -5.64
N ASP A 51 -4.09 7.47 -4.69
CA ASP A 51 -5.00 8.61 -4.49
C ASP A 51 -4.83 9.64 -5.62
N ASN A 52 -3.63 9.75 -6.18
CA ASN A 52 -3.34 10.54 -7.38
C ASN A 52 -3.83 9.86 -8.69
N GLY A 53 -4.27 8.60 -8.63
CA GLY A 53 -4.70 7.80 -9.78
C GLY A 53 -3.56 7.13 -10.55
N ASP A 54 -2.33 7.27 -10.09
CA ASP A 54 -1.13 6.66 -10.67
C ASP A 54 -0.94 5.24 -10.13
N LEU A 55 -1.76 4.31 -10.62
CA LEU A 55 -1.74 2.92 -10.15
C LEU A 55 -0.44 2.19 -10.52
N GLU A 56 0.27 2.64 -11.56
CA GLU A 56 1.53 2.03 -11.99
C GLU A 56 2.67 2.39 -11.05
N ALA A 57 2.85 3.69 -10.74
CA ALA A 57 3.84 4.11 -9.76
C ALA A 57 3.55 3.53 -8.37
N ALA A 58 2.27 3.44 -7.99
CA ALA A 58 1.87 2.82 -6.74
C ALA A 58 2.31 1.35 -6.65
N GLU A 59 2.04 0.56 -7.69
CA GLU A 59 2.42 -0.87 -7.72
C GLU A 59 3.93 -1.05 -7.66
N GLN A 60 4.70 -0.29 -8.46
CA GLN A 60 6.16 -0.38 -8.48
C GLN A 60 6.78 -0.14 -7.09
N VAL A 61 6.33 0.91 -6.38
CA VAL A 61 6.84 1.23 -5.05
C VAL A 61 6.46 0.16 -4.02
N LEU A 62 5.25 -0.39 -4.11
CA LEU A 62 4.77 -1.43 -3.20
C LEU A 62 5.45 -2.79 -3.45
N GLU A 63 5.81 -3.09 -4.69
CA GLU A 63 6.58 -4.29 -5.03
C GLU A 63 7.99 -4.27 -4.42
N GLU A 64 8.62 -3.09 -4.27
CA GLU A 64 9.89 -2.97 -3.53
C GLU A 64 9.75 -3.42 -2.07
N VAL A 65 8.59 -3.16 -1.44
CA VAL A 65 8.34 -3.65 -0.08
C VAL A 65 8.27 -5.18 -0.07
N LEU A 66 7.59 -5.78 -1.05
CA LEU A 66 7.48 -7.24 -1.14
C LEU A 66 8.80 -7.94 -1.49
N ARG A 67 9.76 -7.26 -2.13
CA ARG A 67 11.11 -7.81 -2.30
C ARG A 67 11.86 -7.97 -0.98
N ILE A 68 11.58 -7.10 -0.01
CA ILE A 68 12.19 -7.15 1.33
C ILE A 68 11.38 -8.07 2.25
N PHE A 69 10.05 -7.94 2.23
CA PHE A 69 9.11 -8.68 3.05
C PHE A 69 7.95 -9.21 2.20
N PRO A 70 8.12 -10.38 1.54
CA PRO A 70 7.11 -10.91 0.61
C PRO A 70 5.72 -11.11 1.23
N GLY A 71 5.66 -11.41 2.52
CA GLY A 71 4.42 -11.59 3.28
C GLY A 71 3.92 -10.34 3.99
N HIS A 72 4.41 -9.13 3.67
CA HIS A 72 4.01 -7.92 4.41
C HIS A 72 2.50 -7.67 4.26
N PRO A 73 1.69 -7.77 5.33
CA PRO A 73 0.25 -7.87 5.18
C PRO A 73 -0.39 -6.59 4.64
N THR A 74 0.00 -5.42 5.17
CA THR A 74 -0.55 -4.13 4.71
C THR A 74 -0.24 -3.85 3.25
N THR A 75 0.96 -4.22 2.78
CA THR A 75 1.36 -4.00 1.38
C THR A 75 0.55 -4.87 0.44
N ASN A 76 0.30 -6.12 0.84
CA ASN A 76 -0.55 -7.02 0.07
C ASN A 76 -2.00 -6.49 0.00
N VAL A 77 -2.55 -5.89 1.06
CA VAL A 77 -3.86 -5.21 0.96
C VAL A 77 -3.85 -4.07 -0.06
N LEU A 78 -2.81 -3.24 -0.09
CA LEU A 78 -2.72 -2.13 -1.05
C LEU A 78 -2.60 -2.62 -2.50
N LEU A 79 -1.80 -3.68 -2.74
CA LEU A 79 -1.69 -4.32 -4.05
C LEU A 79 -2.99 -5.01 -4.48
N ALA A 80 -3.74 -5.59 -3.54
CA ALA A 80 -5.07 -6.10 -3.81
C ALA A 80 -5.99 -4.97 -4.30
N GLU A 81 -6.02 -3.82 -3.63
CA GLU A 81 -6.84 -2.68 -4.07
C GLU A 81 -6.47 -2.18 -5.46
N ILE A 82 -5.17 -2.11 -5.79
CA ILE A 82 -4.70 -1.78 -7.14
C ILE A 82 -5.23 -2.81 -8.15
N ALA A 83 -5.10 -4.10 -7.84
CA ALA A 83 -5.58 -5.17 -8.69
C ALA A 83 -7.10 -5.07 -8.92
N ILE A 84 -7.89 -4.76 -7.89
CA ILE A 84 -9.34 -4.57 -8.04
C ILE A 84 -9.65 -3.34 -8.91
N ARG A 85 -8.95 -2.21 -8.72
CA ARG A 85 -9.12 -1.01 -9.57
C ARG A 85 -8.78 -1.29 -11.04
N ARG A 86 -7.94 -2.29 -11.31
CA ARG A 86 -7.57 -2.78 -12.64
C ARG A 86 -8.42 -3.96 -13.13
N ASN A 87 -9.49 -4.32 -12.42
CA ASN A 87 -10.35 -5.48 -12.70
C ASN A 87 -9.61 -6.83 -12.75
N ASN A 88 -8.46 -6.94 -12.08
CA ASN A 88 -7.71 -8.19 -11.95
C ASN A 88 -8.06 -8.84 -10.60
N PHE A 89 -9.25 -9.42 -10.52
CA PHE A 89 -9.78 -9.99 -9.28
C PHE A 89 -8.96 -11.17 -8.77
N THR A 90 -8.43 -12.02 -9.66
CA THR A 90 -7.56 -13.14 -9.27
C THR A 90 -6.29 -12.67 -8.56
N ARG A 91 -5.63 -11.61 -9.05
CA ARG A 91 -4.48 -11.03 -8.33
C ARG A 91 -4.90 -10.42 -6.99
N ALA A 92 -6.08 -9.81 -6.94
CA ALA A 92 -6.60 -9.24 -5.70
C ALA A 92 -6.82 -10.31 -4.62
N GLU A 93 -7.46 -11.42 -4.97
CA GLU A 93 -7.70 -12.56 -4.08
C GLU A 93 -6.39 -13.11 -3.51
N ASN A 94 -5.41 -13.39 -4.39
CA ASN A 94 -4.10 -13.90 -3.97
C ASN A 94 -3.41 -12.99 -2.94
N HIS A 95 -3.47 -11.67 -3.12
CA HIS A 95 -2.89 -10.73 -2.17
C HIS A 95 -3.70 -10.64 -0.86
N LEU A 96 -5.03 -10.73 -0.93
CA LEU A 96 -5.89 -10.73 0.26
C LEU A 96 -5.68 -11.99 1.10
N ASP A 97 -5.47 -13.14 0.47
CA ASP A 97 -5.17 -14.40 1.15
C ASP A 97 -3.89 -14.31 1.98
N VAL A 98 -2.81 -13.75 1.41
CA VAL A 98 -1.55 -13.51 2.12
C VAL A 98 -1.77 -12.61 3.34
N SER A 99 -2.52 -11.52 3.15
CA SER A 99 -2.77 -10.53 4.20
C SER A 99 -3.60 -11.11 5.35
N LEU A 100 -4.68 -11.81 5.03
CA LEU A 100 -5.60 -12.39 6.01
C LEU A 100 -4.99 -13.60 6.70
N GLY A 101 -4.14 -14.38 6.03
CA GLY A 101 -3.37 -15.45 6.67
C GLY A 101 -2.47 -14.92 7.79
N ALA A 102 -1.78 -13.80 7.57
CA ALA A 102 -0.96 -13.16 8.59
C ALA A 102 -1.79 -12.58 9.76
N TRP A 103 -3.05 -12.22 9.51
CA TRP A 103 -3.97 -11.64 10.49
C TRP A 103 -5.07 -12.59 10.94
N GLN A 104 -4.89 -13.91 10.79
CA GLN A 104 -5.93 -14.91 11.10
C GLN A 104 -6.47 -14.80 12.54
N ASN A 105 -5.61 -14.38 13.48
CA ASN A 105 -5.92 -14.24 14.90
C ASN A 105 -6.10 -12.77 15.34
N ALA A 106 -6.14 -11.83 14.39
CA ALA A 106 -6.30 -10.43 14.71
C ALA A 106 -7.72 -10.15 15.23
N PRO A 107 -7.89 -9.29 16.25
CA PRO A 107 -9.21 -8.89 16.72
C PRO A 107 -10.10 -8.36 15.58
N ALA A 108 -11.41 -8.55 15.69
CA ALA A 108 -12.36 -8.01 14.71
C ALA A 108 -12.24 -6.48 14.54
N SER A 109 -11.83 -5.77 15.59
CA SER A 109 -11.59 -4.33 15.61
C SER A 109 -10.30 -3.91 14.91
N TYR A 110 -9.41 -4.83 14.55
CA TYR A 110 -8.15 -4.50 13.88
C TYR A 110 -8.42 -3.94 12.47
N THR A 111 -8.10 -2.66 12.29
CA THR A 111 -8.51 -1.86 11.14
C THR A 111 -8.07 -2.45 9.81
N GLU A 112 -6.81 -2.86 9.69
CA GLU A 112 -6.26 -3.35 8.42
C GLU A 112 -6.86 -4.71 8.02
N ALA A 113 -7.04 -5.62 8.98
CA ALA A 113 -7.75 -6.87 8.71
C ALA A 113 -9.23 -6.65 8.39
N ARG A 114 -9.88 -5.66 9.02
CA ARG A 114 -11.26 -5.28 8.68
C ARG A 114 -11.33 -4.73 7.24
N ARG A 115 -10.37 -3.91 6.83
CA ARG A 115 -10.25 -3.41 5.45
C ARG A 115 -10.10 -4.55 4.46
N ALA A 116 -9.18 -5.49 4.71
CA ALA A 116 -8.98 -6.67 3.86
C ALA A 116 -10.25 -7.52 3.73
N ARG A 117 -10.93 -7.82 4.84
CA ARG A 117 -12.21 -8.56 4.83
C ARG A 117 -13.30 -7.85 4.02
N ALA A 118 -13.38 -6.52 4.11
CA ALA A 118 -14.34 -5.76 3.33
C ALA A 118 -14.06 -5.86 1.82
N LEU A 119 -12.80 -5.95 1.40
CA LEU A 119 -12.44 -6.17 -0.01
C LEU A 119 -12.82 -7.57 -0.48
N VAL A 120 -12.60 -8.61 0.32
CA VAL A 120 -13.05 -9.98 0.00
C VAL A 120 -14.56 -10.01 -0.21
N ASN A 121 -15.34 -9.48 0.73
CA ASN A 121 -16.80 -9.43 0.60
C ASN A 121 -17.26 -8.68 -0.66
N ARG A 122 -16.50 -7.65 -1.08
CA ARG A 122 -16.78 -6.91 -2.32
C ARG A 122 -16.53 -7.75 -3.57
N LEU A 123 -15.53 -8.63 -3.55
CA LEU A 123 -15.21 -9.53 -4.66
C LEU A 123 -16.24 -10.65 -4.78
N GLU A 124 -16.74 -11.16 -3.66
CA GLU A 124 -17.75 -12.23 -3.63
C GLU A 124 -19.17 -11.75 -4.01
N SER A 125 -19.44 -10.45 -3.91
CA SER A 125 -20.76 -9.86 -4.16
C SER A 125 -20.94 -9.23 -5.54
N GLY A 126 -19.89 -9.24 -6.37
CA GLY A 126 -19.92 -8.77 -7.77
C GLY A 126 -20.13 -9.92 -8.75
#